data_AF-A0A8T1UUL2-F1
#
_entry.id   AF-A0A8T1UUL2-F1
#
_cell.length_a   1.000
_cell.length_b   1.000
_cell.length_c   1.000
_cell.angle_alpha   90.00
_cell.angle_beta   90.00
_cell.angle_gamma   90.00
#
_symmetry.space_group_name_H-M   'P 1'
#
loop_
_entity.id
_entity.type
_entity.pdbx_description
1 polymer ?
#
loop_
_entity_poly.entity_id
_entity_poly.type
_entity_poly.pdbx_seq_one_letter_code
_entity_poly.pdbx_strand_id
1 'polypeptide(L)'
;MTSNVGSSLWMAPEVMMGERYDEKADIFSLGVVISELDTQELPYSHAKEGNSRTGHSLSDAAVLQMVSMGKLRVHVSPAMHPDMVEFVYRCVSVDPQERPTAAEVLYYFQVMTRNRQY
;
A
#
# COMPACT_ATOMS: atom_id res chain seq x y z
N MET A 1 7.33 22.16 -3.68
CA MET A 1 7.45 21.47 -2.38
C MET A 1 6.20 21.81 -1.56
N THR A 2 5.10 21.07 -1.75
CA THR A 2 3.90 21.21 -0.90
C THR A 2 4.03 20.22 0.23
N SER A 3 4.68 20.64 1.31
CA SER A 3 4.64 20.00 2.61
C SER A 3 3.25 20.17 3.21
N ASN A 4 2.28 19.36 2.78
CA ASN A 4 1.02 19.17 3.49
C ASN A 4 0.81 17.68 3.70
N VAL A 5 0.78 17.34 4.99
CA VAL A 5 0.70 16.08 5.72
C VAL A 5 -0.46 15.13 5.31
N GLY A 6 -1.14 15.37 4.19
CA GLY A 6 -2.30 14.57 3.75
C GLY A 6 -2.00 13.44 2.76
N SER A 7 -0.85 13.41 2.09
CA SER A 7 -0.57 12.44 0.99
C SER A 7 0.64 11.54 1.22
N SER A 8 1.38 11.73 2.32
CA SER A 8 2.63 10.98 2.55
C SER A 8 2.41 9.49 2.80
N LEU A 9 1.27 9.08 3.36
CA LEU A 9 1.01 7.68 3.68
C LEU A 9 0.89 6.78 2.44
N TRP A 10 0.62 7.35 1.26
CA TRP A 10 0.56 6.60 0.00
C TRP A 10 1.89 6.57 -0.74
N MET A 11 2.88 7.33 -0.26
CA MET A 11 4.16 7.48 -0.94
C MET A 11 4.95 6.17 -0.92
N ALA A 12 5.67 5.86 -2.00
CA ALA A 12 6.55 4.70 -2.04
C ALA A 12 7.81 4.91 -1.17
N PRO A 13 8.39 3.85 -0.57
CA PRO A 13 9.58 3.94 0.28
C PRO A 13 10.75 4.74 -0.33
N GLU A 14 11.08 4.47 -1.59
CA GLU A 14 12.17 5.13 -2.31
C GLU A 14 11.90 6.63 -2.51
N VAL A 15 10.63 7.02 -2.68
CA VAL A 15 10.23 8.43 -2.79
C VAL A 15 10.36 9.13 -1.43
N MET A 16 9.96 8.46 -0.33
CA MET A 16 10.14 8.99 1.02
C MET A 16 11.61 9.22 1.38
N MET A 17 12.50 8.34 0.89
CA MET A 17 13.95 8.43 1.11
C MET A 17 14.63 9.44 0.17
N GLY A 18 13.90 10.03 -0.79
CA GLY A 18 14.48 10.94 -1.78
C GLY A 18 15.40 10.25 -2.79
N GLU A 19 15.24 8.95 -2.98
CA GLU A 19 15.99 8.16 -3.96
C GLU A 19 15.45 8.42 -5.38
N ARG A 20 16.15 7.89 -6.39
CA ARG A 20 15.61 7.88 -7.75
C ARG A 20 14.43 6.92 -7.81
N TYR A 21 13.31 7.40 -8.33
CA TYR A 21 12.10 6.62 -8.53
C TYR A 21 11.61 6.75 -9.97
N ASP A 22 10.78 5.80 -10.37
CA ASP A 22 10.14 5.70 -11.68
C ASP A 22 8.62 5.47 -11.50
N GLU A 23 7.94 5.02 -12.56
CA GLU A 23 6.50 4.74 -12.53
C GLU A 23 6.09 3.65 -11.52
N LYS A 24 7.03 2.86 -10.98
CA LYS A 24 6.73 1.85 -9.95
C LYS A 24 6.34 2.49 -8.62
N ALA A 25 6.66 3.76 -8.39
CA ALA A 25 6.18 4.51 -7.23
C ALA A 25 4.66 4.73 -7.29
N ASP A 26 4.09 4.92 -8.49
CA ASP A 26 2.65 5.03 -8.68
C ASP A 26 1.94 3.70 -8.42
N ILE A 27 2.59 2.57 -8.74
CA ILE A 27 2.06 1.22 -8.47
C ILE A 27 1.99 0.95 -6.96
N PHE A 28 2.99 1.40 -6.20
CA PHE A 28 2.93 1.34 -4.74
C PHE A 28 1.75 2.15 -4.21
N SER A 29 1.63 3.40 -4.65
CA SER A 29 0.55 4.31 -4.24
C SER A 29 -0.83 3.71 -4.56
N LEU A 30 -0.98 3.10 -5.74
CA LEU A 30 -2.18 2.38 -6.14
C LEU A 30 -2.49 1.20 -5.22
N GLY A 31 -1.47 0.40 -4.84
CA GLY A 31 -1.63 -0.70 -3.89
C GLY A 31 -2.17 -0.23 -2.54
N VAL A 32 -1.68 0.91 -2.05
CA VAL A 32 -2.19 1.55 -0.83
C VAL A 32 -3.64 2.00 -1.01
N VAL A 33 -3.99 2.63 -2.13
CA VAL A 33 -5.38 3.01 -2.43
C VAL A 33 -6.32 1.79 -2.48
N ILE A 34 -5.89 0.67 -3.09
CA ILE A 34 -6.72 -0.53 -3.14
C ILE A 34 -6.99 -1.06 -1.72
N SER A 35 -6.00 -1.02 -0.84
CA SER A 35 -6.18 -1.42 0.56
C SER A 35 -7.16 -0.51 1.31
N GLU A 36 -7.07 0.81 1.11
CA GLU A 36 -7.98 1.80 1.69
C GLU A 36 -9.42 1.63 1.18
N LEU A 37 -9.59 1.33 -0.12
CA LEU A 37 -10.92 1.08 -0.69
C LEU A 37 -11.56 -0.19 -0.13
N ASP A 38 -10.75 -1.22 0.15
CA ASP A 38 -11.23 -2.49 0.70
C ASP A 38 -11.57 -2.39 2.19
N THR A 39 -10.73 -1.73 2.99
CA THR A 39 -10.97 -1.56 4.43
C THR A 39 -11.91 -0.41 4.76
N GLN A 40 -12.04 0.56 3.86
CA GLN A 40 -12.71 1.84 4.08
C GLN A 40 -12.10 2.65 5.25
N GLU A 41 -10.82 2.43 5.52
CA GLU A 41 -10.07 3.10 6.57
C GLU A 41 -8.83 3.79 5.98
N LEU A 42 -8.36 4.85 6.65
CA LEU A 42 -7.11 5.51 6.27
C LEU A 42 -5.94 4.51 6.30
N PRO A 43 -4.97 4.62 5.38
CA PRO A 43 -3.82 3.74 5.37
C PRO A 43 -3.12 3.69 6.72
N TYR A 44 -2.81 2.47 7.18
CA TYR A 44 -2.08 2.20 8.42
C TYR A 44 -2.77 2.66 9.71
N SER A 45 -4.08 2.98 9.69
CA SER A 45 -4.91 3.24 10.88
C SER A 45 -4.80 2.13 11.95
N HIS A 46 -4.53 0.91 11.52
CA HIS A 46 -4.38 -0.28 12.36
C HIS A 46 -3.05 -0.33 13.14
N ALA A 47 -2.07 0.49 12.77
CA ALA A 47 -0.73 0.42 13.34
C ALA A 47 -0.65 1.20 14.67
N LYS A 48 -0.48 0.45 15.78
CA LYS A 48 -0.44 0.99 17.15
C LYS A 48 0.95 0.83 17.78
N GLU A 49 1.30 1.75 18.68
CA GLU A 49 2.52 1.66 19.48
C GLU A 49 2.46 0.50 20.48
N GLY A 50 3.37 -0.47 20.31
CA GLY A 50 3.49 -1.65 21.17
C GLY A 50 2.39 -2.69 20.94
N ASN A 51 2.64 -3.92 21.39
CA ASN A 51 1.75 -5.08 21.19
C ASN A 51 0.46 -5.02 22.04
N SER A 52 0.08 -3.85 22.54
CA SER A 52 -0.94 -3.68 23.56
C SER A 52 -2.24 -3.13 22.95
N ARG A 53 -3.38 -3.70 23.35
CA ARG A 53 -4.72 -3.30 22.89
C ARG A 53 -5.09 -1.83 23.24
N THR A 54 -4.28 -1.19 24.07
CA THR A 54 -4.43 0.19 24.56
C THR A 54 -3.39 1.16 23.98
N GLY A 55 -2.56 0.73 23.02
CA GLY A 55 -1.54 1.56 22.41
C GLY A 55 -2.13 2.73 21.61
N HIS A 56 -1.47 3.88 21.66
CA HIS A 56 -1.79 5.03 20.80
C HIS A 56 -1.45 4.68 19.33
N SER A 57 -2.16 5.30 18.39
CA SER A 57 -1.80 5.20 16.97
C SER A 57 -0.39 5.71 16.74
N LEU A 58 0.37 5.04 15.87
CA LEU A 58 1.69 5.52 15.48
C LEU A 58 1.58 6.92 14.85
N SER A 59 2.55 7.79 15.13
CA SER A 59 2.69 9.04 14.37
C SER A 59 2.97 8.73 12.89
N ASP A 60 2.52 9.61 11.99
CA ASP A 60 2.77 9.45 10.55
C ASP A 60 4.26 9.23 10.23
N ALA A 61 5.15 9.97 10.88
CA ALA A 61 6.59 9.79 10.70
C ALA A 61 7.07 8.37 11.08
N ALA A 62 6.54 7.80 12.17
CA ALA A 62 6.86 6.44 12.59
C ALA A 62 6.26 5.40 11.63
N VAL A 63 5.05 5.63 11.11
CA VAL A 63 4.44 4.79 10.06
C VAL A 63 5.32 4.77 8.82
N LEU A 64 5.68 5.93 8.29
CA LEU A 64 6.51 6.07 7.09
C LEU A 64 7.88 5.37 7.28
N GLN A 65 8.50 5.52 8.45
CA GLN A 65 9.74 4.83 8.79
C GLN A 65 9.57 3.30 8.82
N MET A 66 8.49 2.79 9.42
CA MET A 66 8.25 1.35 9.51
C MET A 66 7.93 0.73 8.14
N VAL A 67 7.20 1.46 7.30
CA VAL A 67 6.92 1.07 5.90
C VAL A 67 8.21 1.02 5.09
N SER A 68 9.06 2.06 5.22
CA SER A 68 10.32 2.14 4.48
C SER A 68 11.32 1.05 4.89
N MET A 69 11.25 0.57 6.12
CA MET A 69 12.00 -0.60 6.62
C MET A 69 11.36 -1.95 6.25
N GLY A 70 10.19 -1.97 5.61
CA GLY A 70 9.44 -3.18 5.30
C GLY A 70 8.83 -3.90 6.51
N LYS A 71 8.78 -3.22 7.67
CA LYS A 71 8.26 -3.76 8.94
C LYS A 71 6.76 -3.53 9.12
N LEU A 72 6.20 -2.59 8.36
CA LEU A 72 4.78 -2.31 8.32
C LEU A 72 4.28 -2.43 6.88
N ARG A 73 3.16 -3.09 6.71
CA ARG A 73 2.47 -3.25 5.43
C ARG A 73 1.03 -2.81 5.56
N VAL A 74 0.41 -2.51 4.42
CA VAL A 74 -1.03 -2.28 4.35
C VAL A 74 -1.80 -3.50 4.86
N HIS A 75 -2.98 -3.26 5.41
CA HIS A 75 -3.90 -4.31 5.78
C HIS A 75 -5.02 -4.39 4.74
N VAL A 76 -5.53 -5.61 4.51
CA VAL A 76 -6.69 -5.87 3.67
C VAL A 76 -7.67 -6.73 4.45
N SER A 77 -8.95 -6.56 4.19
CA SER A 77 -10.04 -7.23 4.85
C SER A 77 -9.98 -8.75 4.62
N PRO A 78 -10.47 -9.56 5.58
CA PRO A 78 -10.60 -11.01 5.40
C PRO A 78 -11.56 -11.43 4.28
N ALA A 79 -12.37 -10.49 3.76
CA ALA A 79 -13.32 -10.75 2.68
C ALA A 79 -12.68 -10.63 1.29
N MET A 80 -11.49 -10.02 1.17
CA MET A 80 -10.78 -9.91 -0.10
C MET A 80 -10.34 -11.29 -0.61
N HIS A 81 -10.52 -11.54 -1.91
CA HIS A 81 -10.12 -12.79 -2.54
C HIS A 81 -8.59 -13.01 -2.43
N PRO A 82 -8.10 -14.22 -2.09
CA PRO A 82 -6.67 -14.48 -1.88
C PRO A 82 -5.76 -14.01 -3.01
N ASP A 83 -6.14 -14.24 -4.27
CA ASP A 83 -5.35 -13.76 -5.43
C ASP A 83 -5.21 -12.23 -5.45
N MET A 84 -6.26 -11.51 -5.05
CA MET A 84 -6.23 -10.05 -4.97
C MET A 84 -5.38 -9.56 -3.80
N VAL A 85 -5.39 -10.27 -2.67
CA VAL A 85 -4.50 -9.99 -1.54
C VAL A 85 -3.03 -10.09 -1.97
N GLU A 86 -2.66 -11.20 -2.62
CA GLU A 86 -1.30 -11.39 -3.13
C GLU A 86 -0.91 -10.30 -4.14
N PHE A 87 -1.82 -9.98 -5.06
CA PHE A 87 -1.60 -8.92 -6.03
C PHE A 87 -1.38 -7.55 -5.38
N VAL A 88 -2.21 -7.18 -4.39
CA VAL A 88 -2.04 -5.93 -3.63
C VAL A 88 -0.68 -5.91 -2.91
N TYR A 89 -0.29 -7.02 -2.29
CA TYR A 89 1.02 -7.11 -1.62
C TYR A 89 2.22 -7.02 -2.55
N ARG A 90 2.09 -7.50 -3.79
CA ARG A 90 3.10 -7.24 -4.83
C ARG A 90 3.15 -5.77 -5.22
N CYS A 91 2.00 -5.10 -5.38
CA CYS A 91 1.96 -3.66 -5.66
C CYS A 91 2.66 -2.83 -4.58
N VAL A 92 2.49 -3.17 -3.30
CA VAL A 92 3.12 -2.48 -2.17
C VAL A 92 4.46 -3.08 -1.72
N SER A 93 5.16 -3.81 -2.60
CA SER A 93 6.50 -4.33 -2.28
C SER A 93 7.47 -3.18 -1.98
N VAL A 94 8.36 -3.38 -1.00
CA VAL A 94 9.44 -2.42 -0.73
C VAL A 94 10.39 -2.34 -1.92
N ASP A 95 10.73 -3.48 -2.51
CA ASP A 95 11.52 -3.53 -3.75
C ASP A 95 10.65 -3.13 -4.95
N PRO A 96 10.95 -2.03 -5.66
CA PRO A 96 10.20 -1.61 -6.84
C PRO A 96 10.19 -2.63 -7.99
N GLN A 97 11.21 -3.50 -8.09
CA GLN A 97 11.31 -4.49 -9.16
C GLN A 97 10.31 -5.64 -9.00
N GLU A 98 9.89 -5.92 -7.77
CA GLU A 98 8.87 -6.96 -7.47
C GLU A 98 7.45 -6.48 -7.77
N ARG A 99 7.26 -5.16 -7.91
CA ARG A 99 5.96 -4.57 -8.22
C ARG A 99 5.62 -4.83 -9.69
N PRO A 100 4.34 -5.10 -10.03
CA PRO A 100 3.93 -5.18 -11.43
C PRO A 100 4.11 -3.84 -12.15
N THR A 101 4.14 -3.87 -13.47
CA THR A 101 4.01 -2.69 -14.33
C THR A 101 2.56 -2.25 -14.43
N ALA A 102 2.31 -1.00 -14.82
CA ALA A 102 0.95 -0.52 -15.05
C ALA A 102 0.17 -1.38 -16.07
N ALA A 103 0.85 -1.92 -17.08
CA ALA A 103 0.25 -2.82 -18.07
C ALA A 103 -0.20 -4.15 -17.45
N GLU A 104 0.64 -4.74 -16.59
CA GLU A 104 0.29 -5.97 -15.85
C GLU A 104 -0.86 -5.73 -14.87
N VAL A 105 -0.88 -4.57 -14.21
CA VAL A 105 -1.99 -4.17 -13.33
C VAL A 105 -3.31 -4.09 -14.10
N LEU A 106 -3.31 -3.41 -15.24
CA LEU A 106 -4.48 -3.31 -16.11
C LEU A 106 -4.95 -4.70 -16.57
N TYR A 107 -4.02 -5.54 -17.03
CA TYR A 107 -4.33 -6.90 -17.46
C TYR A 107 -4.96 -7.72 -16.35
N TYR A 108 -4.39 -7.66 -15.13
CA TYR A 108 -4.92 -8.34 -13.96
C TYR A 108 -6.39 -7.95 -13.68
N PHE A 109 -6.70 -6.65 -13.66
CA PHE A 109 -8.07 -6.17 -13.44
C PHE A 109 -9.03 -6.58 -14.56
N GLN A 110 -8.58 -6.59 -15.82
CA GLN A 110 -9.40 -7.05 -16.94
C GLN A 110 -9.78 -8.53 -16.83
N VAL A 111 -8.82 -9.38 -16.44
CA VAL A 111 -9.07 -10.82 -16.23
C VAL A 111 -10.03 -11.03 -15.07
N MET A 112 -9.79 -10.37 -13.93
CA MET A 112 -10.68 -10.48 -12.76
C MET A 112 -12.11 -10.03 -13.06
N THR A 113 -12.28 -8.92 -13.80
CA THR A 113 -13.60 -8.38 -14.13
C THR A 113 -14.35 -9.29 -15.11
N ARG A 114 -13.65 -9.90 -16.07
CA ARG A 114 -14.25 -10.87 -17.00
C ARG A 114 -14.69 -12.16 -16.32
N ASN A 115 -13.94 -12.61 -15.30
CA ASN A 115 -14.29 -13.82 -14.55
C ASN A 115 -15.43 -13.60 -13.54
N ARG A 116 -15.81 -12.35 -13.26
CA ARG A 116 -16.91 -11.95 -12.36
C ARG A 116 -18.22 -11.61 -13.10
N GLN A 117 -18.41 -12.10 -14.33
CA GLN A 117 -19.71 -11.97 -15.00
C GLN A 117 -20.77 -12.68 -14.15
N TYR A 118 -21.70 -11.87 -13.61
CA TYR A 118 -22.89 -12.30 -12.88
C TYR A 118 -23.81 -13.14 -13.77
#